data_AF-A0A7S3ARC0-F1
#
_entry.id   AF-A0A7S3ARC0-F1
#
_cell.length_a   1.000
_cell.length_b   1.000
_cell.length_c   1.000
_cell.angle_alpha   90.00
_cell.angle_beta   90.00
_cell.angle_gamma   90.00
#
_symmetry.space_group_name_H-M   'P 1'
#
loop_
_entity.id
_entity.type
_entity.pdbx_description
1 polymer ?
#
loop_
_entity_poly.entity_id
_entity_poly.type
_entity_poly.pdbx_seq_one_letter_code
_entity_poly.pdbx_strand_id
1 'polypeptide(L)'
;MLGLRTGGVVDGLTKRLLRTTYTFHIVPNMNPDGSVRGYLRTNASGANLNREWCTTGAYAAPTLHRSPEVYHTLAAMDRTGVDLFIDVHGDETLPFTFIS
;
A
#
# COMPACT_ATOMS: atom_id res chain seq x y z
N MET A 1 -22.08 -3.94 -9.79
CA MET A 1 -20.72 -3.39 -9.99
C MET A 1 -20.14 -4.04 -11.23
N LEU A 2 -19.57 -3.27 -12.16
CA LEU A 2 -18.91 -3.87 -13.33
C LEU A 2 -17.83 -4.84 -12.82
N GLY A 3 -17.76 -6.04 -13.39
CA GLY A 3 -16.77 -7.02 -12.96
C GLY A 3 -17.24 -8.00 -11.87
N LEU A 4 -18.33 -7.69 -11.17
CA LEU A 4 -18.87 -8.50 -10.07
C LEU A 4 -20.30 -8.96 -10.37
N ARG A 5 -20.56 -10.24 -10.13
CA ARG A 5 -21.89 -10.84 -10.10
C ARG A 5 -22.49 -10.72 -8.69
N THR A 6 -23.79 -11.00 -8.59
CA THR A 6 -24.50 -11.11 -7.32
C THR A 6 -23.74 -12.01 -6.34
N GLY A 7 -23.57 -11.57 -5.09
CA GLY A 7 -22.79 -12.29 -4.08
C GLY A 7 -21.27 -12.04 -4.13
N GLY A 8 -20.79 -11.05 -4.88
CA GLY A 8 -19.38 -10.65 -4.89
C GLY A 8 -18.46 -11.53 -5.74
N VAL A 9 -19.03 -12.42 -6.56
CA VAL A 9 -18.25 -13.30 -7.43
C VAL A 9 -17.73 -12.51 -8.63
N VAL A 10 -16.41 -12.44 -8.79
CA VAL A 10 -15.76 -11.85 -9.97
C VAL A 10 -16.19 -12.62 -11.22
N ASP A 11 -16.69 -11.91 -12.24
CA ASP A 11 -17.12 -12.56 -13.47
C ASP A 11 -15.93 -13.14 -14.28
N GLY A 12 -16.22 -14.06 -15.20
CA GLY A 12 -15.20 -14.79 -15.93
C GLY A 12 -14.33 -13.93 -16.86
N LEU A 13 -14.87 -12.86 -17.44
CA LEU A 13 -14.12 -11.94 -18.29
C LEU A 13 -13.12 -11.16 -17.46
N THR A 14 -13.59 -10.57 -16.35
CA THR A 14 -12.74 -9.81 -15.42
C THR A 14 -11.64 -10.69 -14.86
N LYS A 15 -11.98 -11.90 -14.38
CA LYS A 15 -10.98 -12.86 -13.87
C LYS A 15 -9.93 -13.23 -14.93
N ARG A 16 -10.33 -13.38 -16.19
CA ARG A 16 -9.38 -13.68 -17.28
C ARG A 16 -8.45 -12.51 -17.53
N LEU A 17 -8.99 -11.31 -17.74
CA LEU A 17 -8.20 -10.10 -18.00
C LEU A 17 -7.18 -9.83 -16.89
N LEU A 18 -7.61 -9.90 -15.63
CA LEU A 18 -6.71 -9.69 -14.49
C LEU A 18 -5.57 -10.71 -14.45
N ARG A 19 -5.82 -11.97 -14.84
CA ARG A 19 -4.80 -13.04 -14.81
C ARG A 19 -3.86 -13.07 -16.02
N THR A 20 -4.30 -12.56 -17.18
CA THR A 20 -3.51 -12.66 -18.41
C THR A 20 -2.76 -11.38 -18.75
N THR A 21 -3.22 -10.24 -18.23
CA THR A 21 -2.72 -8.92 -18.65
C THR A 21 -1.91 -8.23 -17.55
N TYR A 22 -2.18 -8.53 -16.27
CA TYR A 22 -1.59 -7.82 -15.15
C TYR A 22 -0.86 -8.77 -14.20
N THR A 23 0.21 -8.27 -13.59
CA THR A 23 0.87 -8.88 -12.44
C THR A 23 0.55 -8.05 -11.20
N PHE A 24 0.13 -8.69 -10.12
CA PHE A 24 -0.20 -8.01 -8.87
C PHE A 24 0.95 -8.17 -7.88
N HIS A 25 1.52 -7.06 -7.43
CA HIS A 25 2.45 -7.00 -6.30
C HIS A 25 1.69 -6.44 -5.09
N ILE A 26 1.46 -7.28 -4.08
CA ILE A 26 0.62 -6.94 -2.92
C ILE A 26 1.46 -7.01 -1.65
N VAL A 27 1.52 -5.91 -0.91
CA VAL A 27 2.02 -5.89 0.47
C VAL A 27 0.81 -5.89 1.42
N PRO A 28 0.47 -7.02 2.06
CA PRO A 28 -0.76 -7.12 2.84
C PRO A 28 -0.74 -6.33 4.15
N ASN A 29 0.46 -6.04 4.67
CA ASN A 29 0.64 -5.20 5.85
C ASN A 29 1.97 -4.45 5.74
N MET A 30 1.89 -3.13 5.54
CA MET A 30 3.06 -2.26 5.45
C MET A 30 3.68 -1.91 6.80
N ASN A 31 2.97 -2.11 7.91
CA ASN A 31 3.40 -1.72 9.26
C ASN A 31 3.19 -2.86 10.27
N PRO A 32 3.89 -4.00 10.11
CA PRO A 32 3.67 -5.19 10.94
C PRO A 32 4.01 -4.96 12.41
N ASP A 33 5.07 -4.20 12.71
CA ASP A 33 5.51 -3.89 14.07
C ASP A 33 4.58 -2.89 14.78
N GLY A 34 4.14 -1.84 14.10
CA GLY A 34 3.11 -0.93 14.60
C GLY A 34 1.78 -1.66 14.85
N SER A 35 1.40 -2.56 13.94
CA SER A 35 0.19 -3.39 14.08
C SER A 35 0.21 -4.24 15.35
N VAL A 36 1.30 -5.00 15.57
CA VAL A 36 1.44 -5.86 16.77
C VAL A 36 1.45 -5.04 18.06
N ARG A 37 1.97 -3.81 18.03
CA ARG A 37 2.06 -2.92 19.19
C ARG A 37 0.79 -2.10 19.45
N GLY A 38 -0.20 -2.16 18.56
CA GLY A 38 -1.42 -1.35 18.66
C GLY A 38 -1.19 0.14 18.38
N TYR A 39 -0.18 0.48 17.57
CA TYR A 39 0.05 1.87 17.16
C TYR A 39 -0.92 2.27 16.05
N LEU A 40 -1.47 3.48 16.19
CA LEU A 40 -2.39 4.03 15.20
C LEU A 40 -1.68 4.44 13.90
N ARG A 41 -0.50 5.07 14.00
CA ARG A 41 0.07 5.86 12.87
C ARG A 41 1.57 5.67 12.59
N THR A 42 2.28 4.93 13.43
CA THR A 42 3.74 4.82 13.32
C THR A 42 4.22 3.38 13.36
N ASN A 43 5.39 3.10 12.78
CA ASN A 43 6.14 1.88 13.05
C ASN A 43 6.81 1.92 14.44
N ALA A 44 7.58 0.90 14.80
CA ALA A 44 8.27 0.83 16.10
C ALA A 44 9.36 1.89 16.26
N SER A 45 9.90 2.43 15.17
CA SER A 45 10.86 3.55 15.16
C SER A 45 10.19 4.92 15.29
N GLY A 46 8.86 4.97 15.44
CA GLY A 46 8.09 6.20 15.52
C GLY A 46 7.94 6.93 14.17
N ALA A 47 8.24 6.26 13.06
CA ALA A 47 8.10 6.84 11.72
C ALA A 47 6.64 6.74 11.23
N ASN A 48 6.10 7.86 10.76
CA ASN A 48 4.87 7.84 9.97
C ASN A 48 5.23 7.39 8.56
N LEU A 49 5.05 6.10 8.25
CA LEU A 49 5.50 5.50 6.98
C LEU A 49 4.95 6.24 5.75
N ASN A 50 3.76 6.83 5.82
CA ASN A 50 3.19 7.61 4.72
C ASN A 50 3.80 9.03 4.60
N ARG A 51 4.93 9.30 5.24
CA ARG A 51 5.79 10.49 5.07
C ARG A 51 7.24 10.12 4.78
N GLU A 52 7.52 8.85 4.51
CA GLU A 52 8.86 8.31 4.32
C GLU A 52 9.18 7.99 2.85
N TRP A 53 8.35 8.42 1.91
CA TRP A 53 8.47 8.05 0.49
C TRP A 53 9.58 8.78 -0.28
N CYS A 54 10.04 9.93 0.21
CA CYS A 54 11.12 10.67 -0.43
C CYS A 54 11.83 11.61 0.54
N THR A 55 13.06 11.97 0.18
CA THR A 55 13.83 13.01 0.86
C THR A 55 13.17 14.37 0.64
N THR A 56 12.93 15.10 1.72
CA THR A 56 12.33 16.45 1.69
C THR A 56 13.20 17.44 2.45
N GLY A 57 13.85 18.36 1.72
CA GLY A 57 14.80 19.31 2.32
C GLY A 57 15.93 18.58 3.05
N ALA A 58 16.07 18.86 4.36
CA ALA A 58 17.07 18.22 5.21
C ALA A 58 16.64 16.84 5.74
N TYR A 59 15.40 16.40 5.49
CA TYR A 59 14.87 15.14 5.97
C TYR A 59 15.12 14.01 4.96
N ALA A 60 16.03 13.10 5.28
CA ALA A 60 16.35 11.96 4.44
C ALA A 60 15.36 10.80 4.65
N ALA A 61 14.67 10.38 3.57
CA ALA A 61 13.76 9.24 3.58
C ALA A 61 13.58 8.62 2.17
N PRO A 62 13.23 7.32 2.09
CA PRO A 62 13.25 6.35 3.18
C PRO A 62 14.69 5.99 3.61
N THR A 63 14.84 5.40 4.79
CA THR A 63 16.14 4.83 5.21
C THR A 63 15.95 3.43 5.80
N LEU A 64 16.96 2.57 5.66
CA LEU A 64 16.93 1.21 6.23
C LEU A 64 16.74 1.18 7.75
N HIS A 65 17.17 2.24 8.46
CA HIS A 65 17.05 2.31 9.91
C HIS A 65 15.66 2.80 10.37
N ARG A 66 15.11 3.81 9.69
CA ARG A 66 13.88 4.49 10.14
C ARG A 66 12.61 3.91 9.51
N SER A 67 12.69 3.56 8.23
CA SER A 67 11.56 3.19 7.39
C SER A 67 11.93 2.07 6.41
N PRO A 68 12.45 0.92 6.90
CA PRO A 68 12.84 -0.21 6.04
C PRO A 68 11.68 -0.74 5.19
N GLU A 69 10.44 -0.64 5.67
CA GLU A 69 9.23 -1.07 4.98
C GLU A 69 9.02 -0.28 3.68
N VAL A 70 9.17 1.05 3.75
CA VAL A 70 9.06 1.93 2.58
C VAL A 70 10.30 1.78 1.68
N TYR A 71 11.50 1.65 2.26
CA TYR A 71 12.73 1.45 1.52
C TYR A 71 12.67 0.21 0.61
N HIS A 72 12.31 -0.95 1.16
CA HIS A 72 12.23 -2.19 0.38
C HIS A 72 11.07 -2.20 -0.61
N THR A 73 9.95 -1.55 -0.27
CA THR A 73 8.80 -1.40 -1.17
C THR A 73 9.16 -0.56 -2.39
N LEU A 74 9.79 0.60 -2.21
CA LEU A 74 10.27 1.43 -3.32
C LEU A 74 11.31 0.69 -4.17
N ALA A 75 12.27 0.00 -3.54
CA ALA A 75 13.23 -0.81 -4.28
C ALA A 75 12.56 -1.94 -5.08
N ALA A 76 11.45 -2.50 -4.62
CA ALA A 76 10.68 -3.48 -5.39
C ALA A 76 9.95 -2.83 -6.56
N MET A 77 9.30 -1.68 -6.33
CA MET A 77 8.62 -0.88 -7.36
C MET A 77 9.58 -0.47 -8.48
N ASP A 78 10.78 0.00 -8.15
CA ASP A 78 11.81 0.37 -9.14
C ASP A 78 12.26 -0.82 -10.00
N ARG A 79 12.37 -2.02 -9.39
CA ARG A 79 12.78 -3.24 -10.10
C ARG A 79 11.69 -3.78 -11.03
N THR A 80 10.43 -3.71 -10.62
CA THR A 80 9.32 -4.30 -11.37
C THR A 80 8.67 -3.33 -12.34
N GLY A 81 8.85 -2.02 -12.12
CA GLY A 81 7.97 -1.00 -12.68
C GLY A 81 6.61 -0.99 -11.97
N VAL A 82 5.86 0.09 -12.18
CA VAL A 82 4.52 0.29 -11.61
C VAL A 82 3.63 1.00 -12.62
N ASP A 83 2.64 0.29 -13.16
CA ASP A 83 1.62 0.87 -14.05
C ASP A 83 0.43 1.48 -13.28
N LEU A 84 0.16 0.98 -12.08
CA LEU A 84 -0.89 1.44 -11.17
C LEU A 84 -0.45 1.21 -9.73
N PHE A 85 -0.66 2.22 -8.88
CA PHE A 85 -0.39 2.16 -7.45
C PHE A 85 -1.65 2.48 -6.65
N ILE A 86 -1.95 1.67 -5.63
CA ILE A 86 -3.07 1.87 -4.69
C ILE A 86 -2.51 1.72 -3.28
N ASP A 87 -2.72 2.75 -2.46
CA ASP A 87 -2.37 2.76 -1.04
C ASP A 87 -3.66 2.77 -0.20
N VAL A 88 -3.86 1.73 0.62
CA VAL A 88 -5.14 1.47 1.29
C VAL A 88 -5.09 1.94 2.74
N HIS A 89 -5.97 2.87 3.10
CA HIS A 89 -6.05 3.48 4.42
C HIS A 89 -7.47 3.45 4.99
N GLY A 90 -7.56 3.67 6.31
CA GLY A 90 -8.79 4.07 6.98
C GLY A 90 -8.76 5.56 7.27
N ASP A 91 -9.94 6.18 7.22
CA ASP A 91 -10.16 7.55 7.71
C ASP A 91 -10.98 7.49 9.00
N GLU A 92 -10.49 8.11 10.07
CA GLU A 92 -11.14 8.07 11.38
C GLU A 92 -12.38 8.98 11.48
N THR A 93 -12.62 9.84 10.48
CA THR A 93 -13.65 10.89 10.53
C THR A 93 -14.79 10.67 9.55
N LEU A 94 -14.50 10.20 8.33
CA LEU A 94 -15.47 10.11 7.25
C LEU A 94 -16.14 8.73 7.23
N PRO A 95 -17.49 8.65 7.31
CA PRO A 95 -18.21 7.38 7.30
C PRO A 95 -18.48 6.87 5.87
N PHE A 96 -17.55 7.10 4.94
CA PHE A 96 -17.69 6.71 3.53
C PHE A 96 -16.36 6.24 2.96
N THR A 97 -16.42 5.38 1.94
CA THR A 97 -15.25 5.04 1.13
C THR A 97 -15.05 6.08 0.04
N PHE A 98 -13.80 6.53 -0.16
CA PHE A 98 -13.44 7.50 -1.18
C PHE A 98 -12.03 7.21 -1.75
N ILE A 99 -11.67 7.92 -2.82
CA ILE A 99 -10.32 7.98 -3.39
C ILE A 99 -9.87 9.44 -3.31
N SER A 100 -8.63 9.68 -2.91
CA SER A 100 -8.01 11.01 -2.73
C SER A 100 -6.70 11.13 -3.49
#